data_AF-A0AA48H4J8-F1
#
_entry.id   AF-A0AA48H4J8-F1
#
_cell.length_a   1.000
_cell.length_b   1.000
_cell.length_c   1.000
_cell.angle_alpha   90.00
_cell.angle_beta   90.00
_cell.angle_gamma   90.00
#
_symmetry.space_group_name_H-M   'P 1'
#
loop_
_entity.id
_entity.type
_entity.pdbx_description
1 polymer ?
#
loop_
_entity_poly.entity_id
_entity_poly.type
_entity_poly.pdbx_seq_one_letter_code
_entity_poly.pdbx_strand_id
1 'polypeptide(L)'
;MMKETESLAGSGRLGAAIGSEPVGRGWILFFWAASLFNFVIGALGMFSPEATIDARIVSLLVFCFGIIYLLVARDPLRFGPALWAGLIGKLGVVGLLGPAALEPGADAAILPILCVDALLALGFVVFLFARSDDLSAK
;
A
#
# COMPACT_ATOMS: atom_id res chain seq x y z
N MET A 1 -27.87 16.74 56.89
CA MET A 1 -27.49 15.35 57.16
C MET A 1 -26.99 14.75 55.85
N MET A 2 -25.67 14.59 55.74
CA MET A 2 -24.98 14.00 54.60
C MET A 2 -25.34 12.52 54.46
N LYS A 3 -25.40 12.02 53.22
CA LYS A 3 -25.11 10.62 52.89
C LYS A 3 -24.30 10.57 51.60
N GLU A 4 -23.36 9.65 51.59
CA GLU A 4 -22.10 9.61 50.86
C GLU A 4 -22.18 9.44 49.34
N THR A 5 -21.09 9.91 48.74
CA THR A 5 -20.44 9.52 47.48
C THR A 5 -20.62 8.05 47.07
N GLU A 6 -20.97 7.82 45.80
CA GLU A 6 -20.33 6.78 44.99
C GLU A 6 -20.09 7.27 43.55
N SER A 7 -18.83 7.17 43.17
CA SER A 7 -18.28 7.32 41.83
C SER A 7 -18.32 5.97 41.15
N LEU A 8 -18.98 5.84 39.99
CA LEU A 8 -18.68 4.85 38.94
C LEU A 8 -19.04 5.53 37.60
N ALA A 9 -18.05 6.04 36.85
CA ALA A 9 -17.31 5.31 35.85
C ALA A 9 -18.23 4.59 34.84
N GLY A 10 -18.28 5.10 33.61
CA GLY A 10 -18.87 4.36 32.48
C GLY A 10 -19.84 5.10 31.57
N SER A 11 -19.80 6.44 31.48
CA SER A 11 -20.45 7.09 30.33
C SER A 11 -19.50 6.98 29.13
N GLY A 12 -19.79 5.99 28.29
CA GLY A 12 -19.00 5.62 27.13
C GLY A 12 -18.68 6.84 26.26
N ARG A 13 -17.38 7.08 26.07
CA ARG A 13 -16.87 7.92 24.98
C ARG A 13 -17.08 7.20 23.65
N LEU A 14 -18.34 7.05 23.25
CA LEU A 14 -18.71 6.94 21.83
C LEU A 14 -18.84 8.38 21.32
N GLY A 15 -17.72 9.09 21.42
CA GLY A 15 -17.57 10.47 21.00
C GLY A 15 -16.89 10.51 19.65
N ALA A 16 -17.60 11.14 18.71
CA ALA A 16 -17.21 11.48 17.34
C ALA A 16 -17.32 10.35 16.31
N ALA A 17 -18.39 10.43 15.52
CA ALA A 17 -18.30 10.08 14.10
C ALA A 17 -17.13 10.88 13.53
N ILE A 18 -15.98 10.21 13.39
CA ILE A 18 -14.79 10.80 12.74
C ILE A 18 -15.24 11.12 11.32
N GLY A 19 -15.32 12.41 11.00
CA GLY A 19 -15.80 12.92 9.72
C GLY A 19 -15.17 12.15 8.57
N SER A 20 -15.94 11.24 7.98
CA SER A 20 -15.50 10.35 6.93
C SER A 20 -16.20 10.81 5.66
N GLU A 21 -15.62 11.80 5.00
CA GLU A 21 -15.85 11.86 3.56
C GLU A 21 -15.40 10.48 3.04
N PRO A 22 -16.30 9.71 2.40
CA PRO A 22 -15.96 8.37 1.94
C PRO A 22 -14.76 8.49 1.00
N VAL A 23 -13.70 7.73 1.28
CA VAL A 23 -12.58 7.65 0.33
C VAL A 23 -13.16 7.23 -1.02
N GLY A 24 -12.89 8.05 -2.04
CA GLY A 24 -13.49 7.89 -3.36
C GLY A 24 -13.31 6.46 -3.89
N ARG A 25 -14.35 5.91 -4.51
CA ARG A 25 -14.35 4.52 -5.03
C ARG A 25 -13.19 4.24 -5.99
N GLY A 26 -12.69 5.26 -6.69
CA GLY A 26 -11.50 5.18 -7.54
C GLY A 26 -10.24 4.75 -6.78
N TRP A 27 -10.01 5.28 -5.57
CA TRP A 27 -8.87 4.88 -4.74
C TRP A 27 -8.98 3.44 -4.26
N ILE A 28 -10.18 3.02 -3.86
CA ILE A 28 -10.44 1.63 -3.47
C ILE A 28 -10.11 0.69 -4.63
N LEU A 29 -10.61 0.99 -5.83
CA LEU A 29 -10.33 0.20 -7.04
C LEU A 29 -8.83 0.19 -7.39
N PHE A 30 -8.15 1.34 -7.26
CA PHE A 30 -6.71 1.45 -7.47
C PHE A 30 -5.93 0.52 -6.52
N PHE A 31 -6.24 0.50 -5.23
CA PHE A 31 -5.55 -0.37 -4.28
C PHE A 31 -5.86 -1.85 -4.48
N TRP A 32 -7.09 -2.19 -4.91
CA TRP A 32 -7.42 -3.56 -5.33
C TRP A 32 -6.60 -3.98 -6.56
N ALA A 33 -6.49 -3.12 -7.57
CA ALA A 33 -5.68 -3.38 -8.75
C ALA A 33 -4.19 -3.52 -8.40
N ALA A 34 -3.67 -2.63 -7.56
CA ALA A 34 -2.30 -2.70 -7.05
C ALA A 34 -2.06 -4.02 -6.30
N SER A 35 -2.98 -4.42 -5.43
CA SER A 35 -2.90 -5.69 -4.70
C SER A 35 -2.84 -6.87 -5.66
N LEU A 36 -3.78 -6.95 -6.62
CA LEU A 36 -3.84 -8.03 -7.59
C LEU A 36 -2.57 -8.11 -8.44
N PHE A 37 -2.09 -6.97 -8.94
CA PHE A 37 -0.85 -6.89 -9.70
C PHE A 37 0.34 -7.48 -8.91
N ASN A 38 0.50 -7.09 -7.65
CA ASN A 38 1.60 -7.56 -6.81
C ASN A 38 1.47 -9.05 -6.45
N PHE A 39 0.25 -9.57 -6.27
CA PHE A 39 0.07 -11.02 -6.12
C PHE A 39 0.44 -11.79 -7.37
N VAL A 40 0.03 -11.33 -8.55
CA VAL A 40 0.34 -12.00 -9.82
C VAL A 40 1.84 -11.99 -10.08
N ILE A 41 2.48 -10.81 -10.06
CA ILE A 41 3.92 -10.69 -10.34
C ILE A 41 4.75 -11.40 -9.27
N GLY A 42 4.39 -11.22 -8.00
CA GLY A 42 5.07 -11.90 -6.89
C GLY A 42 4.95 -13.42 -6.97
N ALA A 43 3.78 -13.96 -7.33
CA ALA A 43 3.62 -15.40 -7.51
C ALA A 43 4.40 -15.93 -8.71
N LEU A 44 4.33 -15.25 -9.87
CA LEU A 44 5.05 -15.65 -11.07
C LEU A 44 6.57 -15.68 -10.84
N GLY A 45 7.12 -14.64 -10.22
CA GLY A 45 8.56 -14.59 -9.91
C GLY A 45 8.96 -15.61 -8.83
N MET A 46 8.12 -15.84 -7.82
CA MET A 46 8.40 -16.80 -6.74
C MET A 46 8.40 -18.25 -7.23
N PHE A 47 7.50 -18.60 -8.15
CA PHE A 47 7.33 -19.98 -8.64
C PHE A 47 7.99 -20.23 -9.99
N SER A 48 8.64 -19.24 -10.60
CA SER A 48 9.42 -19.42 -11.82
C SER A 48 10.52 -20.48 -11.60
N PRO A 49 10.65 -21.50 -12.48
CA PRO A 49 11.69 -22.51 -12.35
C PRO A 49 13.11 -21.93 -12.40
N GLU A 50 13.31 -20.87 -13.17
CA GLU A 50 14.62 -20.25 -13.41
C GLU A 50 15.00 -19.20 -12.36
N ALA A 51 14.11 -18.88 -11.42
CA ALA A 51 14.36 -17.86 -10.41
C ALA A 51 15.44 -18.29 -9.40
N THR A 52 16.46 -17.45 -9.26
CA THR A 52 17.45 -17.51 -8.18
C THR A 52 16.79 -17.33 -6.81
N ILE A 53 17.48 -17.72 -5.74
CA ILE A 53 16.97 -17.54 -4.36
C ILE A 53 16.64 -16.07 -4.08
N ASP A 54 17.53 -15.16 -4.47
CA ASP A 54 17.33 -13.72 -4.30
C ASP A 54 16.11 -13.23 -5.07
N ALA A 55 15.92 -13.68 -6.32
CA ALA A 55 14.74 -13.34 -7.11
C ALA A 55 13.45 -13.84 -6.47
N ARG A 56 13.46 -15.03 -5.85
CA ARG A 56 12.30 -15.56 -5.11
C ARG A 56 12.00 -14.76 -3.85
N ILE A 57 13.03 -14.33 -3.11
CA ILE A 57 12.86 -13.48 -1.93
C ILE A 57 12.26 -12.13 -2.32
N VAL A 58 12.79 -11.49 -3.37
CA VAL A 58 12.23 -10.24 -3.90
C VAL A 58 10.78 -10.44 -4.34
N SER A 59 10.47 -11.55 -5.03
CA SER A 59 9.12 -11.86 -5.47
C SER A 59 8.15 -12.13 -4.31
N LEU A 60 8.61 -12.76 -3.23
CA LEU A 60 7.86 -12.90 -1.99
C LEU A 60 7.56 -11.55 -1.34
N LEU A 61 8.53 -10.63 -1.31
CA LEU A 61 8.31 -9.28 -0.79
C LEU A 61 7.29 -8.51 -1.63
N VAL A 62 7.36 -8.61 -2.97
CA VAL A 62 6.35 -8.06 -3.88
C VAL A 62 4.97 -8.64 -3.56
N PHE A 63 4.86 -9.96 -3.40
CA PHE A 63 3.61 -10.62 -3.02
C PHE A 63 3.07 -10.10 -1.67
N CYS A 64 3.93 -9.96 -0.66
CA CYS A 64 3.57 -9.42 0.66
C CYS A 64 3.10 -7.96 0.58
N PHE A 65 3.67 -7.12 -0.29
CA PHE A 65 3.13 -5.78 -0.54
C PHE A 65 1.70 -5.83 -1.10
N GLY A 66 1.36 -6.86 -1.88
CA GLY A 66 -0.02 -7.13 -2.30
C GLY A 66 -0.99 -7.24 -1.12
N ILE A 67 -0.55 -7.83 0.01
CA ILE A 67 -1.35 -7.91 1.24
C ILE A 67 -1.54 -6.51 1.85
N ILE A 68 -0.49 -5.70 1.90
CA ILE A 68 -0.58 -4.32 2.40
C ILE A 68 -1.59 -3.52 1.59
N TYR A 69 -1.52 -3.60 0.26
CA TYR A 69 -2.46 -2.88 -0.60
C TYR A 69 -3.89 -3.40 -0.48
N LEU A 70 -4.08 -4.70 -0.23
CA LEU A 70 -5.39 -5.26 0.09
C LEU A 70 -5.97 -4.69 1.39
N LEU A 71 -5.14 -4.54 2.44
CA LEU A 71 -5.56 -3.94 3.70
C LEU A 71 -5.93 -2.47 3.50
N VAL A 72 -5.12 -1.72 2.76
CA VAL A 72 -5.41 -0.33 2.38
C VAL A 72 -6.69 -0.23 1.57
N ALA A 73 -6.96 -1.14 0.63
CA ALA A 73 -8.19 -1.13 -0.15
C ALA A 73 -9.44 -1.31 0.73
N ARG A 74 -9.33 -2.03 1.85
CA ARG A 74 -10.44 -2.28 2.79
C ARG A 74 -10.68 -1.13 3.75
N ASP A 75 -9.61 -0.51 4.25
CA ASP A 75 -9.69 0.64 5.16
C ASP A 75 -8.53 1.62 4.87
N PRO A 76 -8.70 2.49 3.86
CA PRO A 76 -7.62 3.35 3.38
C PRO A 76 -7.19 4.40 4.40
N LEU A 77 -8.10 4.84 5.27
CA LEU A 77 -7.80 5.84 6.29
C LEU A 77 -6.93 5.25 7.39
N ARG A 78 -7.24 4.03 7.83
CA ARG A 78 -6.49 3.32 8.87
C ARG A 78 -5.13 2.82 8.40
N PHE A 79 -5.09 2.16 7.24
CA PHE A 79 -3.87 1.50 6.75
C PHE A 79 -3.05 2.37 5.78
N GLY A 80 -3.56 3.53 5.36
CA GLY A 80 -2.86 4.48 4.49
C GLY A 80 -1.40 4.76 4.86
N PRO A 81 -0.99 4.91 6.14
CA PRO A 81 0.41 5.15 6.49
C PRO A 81 1.36 4.02 6.05
N ALA A 82 0.87 2.78 5.94
CA ALA A 82 1.67 1.64 5.48
C ALA A 82 2.10 1.78 4.01
N LEU A 83 1.46 2.66 3.23
CA LEU A 83 1.85 2.94 1.84
C LEU A 83 3.25 3.56 1.73
N TRP A 84 3.80 4.15 2.79
CA TRP A 84 5.19 4.62 2.78
C TRP A 84 6.18 3.48 2.52
N ALA A 85 5.95 2.30 3.12
CA ALA A 85 6.77 1.12 2.84
C ALA A 85 6.63 0.68 1.38
N GLY A 86 5.40 0.73 0.85
CA GLY A 86 5.14 0.45 -0.56
C GLY A 86 5.81 1.44 -1.51
N LEU A 87 5.76 2.73 -1.20
CA LEU A 87 6.38 3.79 -1.99
C LEU A 87 7.90 3.62 -2.05
N ILE A 88 8.55 3.47 -0.90
CA ILE A 88 10.00 3.26 -0.83
C ILE A 88 10.39 1.98 -1.57
N GLY A 89 9.63 0.90 -1.37
CA GLY A 89 9.86 -0.37 -2.08
C GLY A 89 9.80 -0.23 -3.59
N LYS A 90 8.76 0.44 -4.12
CA LYS A 90 8.59 0.64 -5.57
C LYS A 90 9.66 1.55 -6.16
N LEU A 91 10.01 2.65 -5.48
CA LEU A 91 11.11 3.52 -5.90
C LEU A 91 12.45 2.78 -5.90
N GLY A 92 12.69 1.93 -4.90
CA GLY A 92 13.88 1.07 -4.86
C GLY A 92 13.92 0.08 -6.02
N VAL A 93 12.82 -0.61 -6.31
CA VAL A 93 12.72 -1.56 -7.44
C VAL A 93 12.99 -0.84 -8.77
N VAL A 94 12.36 0.30 -9.02
CA VAL A 94 12.56 1.10 -10.24
C VAL A 94 13.99 1.64 -10.32
N GLY A 95 14.54 2.16 -9.23
CA GLY A 95 15.89 2.73 -9.21
C GLY A 95 16.99 1.68 -9.39
N LEU A 96 16.82 0.50 -8.81
CA LEU A 96 17.80 -0.58 -8.87
C LEU A 96 17.72 -1.39 -10.17
N LEU A 97 16.51 -1.68 -10.67
CA LEU A 97 16.32 -2.52 -11.85
C LEU A 97 16.13 -1.72 -13.14
N GLY A 98 15.77 -0.44 -13.05
CA GLY A 98 15.51 0.43 -14.19
C GLY A 98 16.67 0.51 -15.19
N PRO A 99 17.93 0.75 -14.76
CA PRO A 99 19.06 0.80 -15.68
C PRO A 99 19.24 -0.51 -16.47
N ALA A 100 19.19 -1.65 -15.77
CA ALA A 100 19.34 -2.97 -16.38
C ALA A 100 18.19 -3.30 -17.34
N ALA A 101 16.97 -2.85 -17.06
CA ALA A 101 15.80 -3.08 -17.92
C ALA A 101 15.85 -2.31 -19.26
N LEU A 102 16.75 -1.33 -19.40
CA LEU A 102 16.94 -0.55 -20.62
C LEU A 102 18.12 -1.04 -21.48
N GLU A 103 18.88 -2.03 -20.99
CA GLU A 103 20.02 -2.57 -21.73
C GLU A 103 19.58 -3.40 -22.95
N PRO A 104 20.33 -3.36 -24.06
CA PRO A 104 20.06 -4.24 -25.20
C PRO A 104 20.14 -5.71 -24.80
N GLY A 105 19.05 -6.46 -25.03
CA GLY A 105 18.95 -7.88 -24.65
C GLY A 105 18.37 -8.13 -23.26
N ALA A 106 17.92 -7.08 -22.55
CA ALA A 106 17.14 -7.22 -21.32
C ALA A 106 15.82 -7.97 -21.59
N ASP A 107 15.32 -8.67 -20.56
CA ASP A 107 14.03 -9.34 -20.64
C ASP A 107 12.91 -8.30 -20.84
N ALA A 108 12.22 -8.43 -21.98
CA ALA A 108 11.15 -7.55 -22.39
C ALA A 108 9.96 -7.52 -21.39
N ALA A 109 9.83 -8.52 -20.51
CA ALA A 109 8.83 -8.53 -19.47
C ALA A 109 9.13 -7.57 -18.30
N ILE A 110 10.39 -7.22 -18.06
CA ILE A 110 10.80 -6.42 -16.89
C ILE A 110 10.36 -4.96 -17.03
N LEU A 111 10.63 -4.35 -18.18
CA LEU A 111 10.33 -2.93 -18.42
C LEU A 111 8.85 -2.55 -18.15
N PRO A 112 7.83 -3.27 -18.68
CA PRO A 112 6.44 -2.94 -18.39
C PRO A 112 6.08 -3.13 -16.91
N ILE A 113 6.67 -4.11 -16.21
CA ILE A 113 6.47 -4.28 -14.76
C ILE A 113 7.01 -3.06 -14.01
N LEU A 114 8.20 -2.57 -14.37
CA LEU A 114 8.77 -1.36 -13.77
C LEU A 114 7.95 -0.10 -14.06
N CYS A 115 7.38 0.02 -15.26
CA CYS A 115 6.47 1.12 -15.58
C CYS A 115 5.22 1.10 -14.69
N VAL A 116 4.62 -0.07 -14.48
CA VAL A 116 3.48 -0.21 -13.57
C VAL A 116 3.90 0.14 -12.13
N ASP A 117 5.08 -0.31 -11.69
CA ASP A 117 5.58 0.01 -10.35
C ASP A 117 5.80 1.50 -10.14
N ALA A 118 6.33 2.21 -11.14
CA ALA A 118 6.45 3.66 -11.12
C ALA A 118 5.08 4.35 -11.04
N LEU A 119 4.09 3.88 -11.81
CA LEU A 119 2.72 4.42 -11.77
C LEU A 119 2.05 4.16 -10.41
N LEU A 120 2.24 2.99 -9.81
CA LEU A 120 1.73 2.68 -8.48
C LEU A 120 2.39 3.58 -7.41
N ALA A 121 3.70 3.78 -7.49
CA ALA A 121 4.42 4.69 -6.61
C ALA A 121 3.87 6.12 -6.70
N LEU A 122 3.62 6.63 -7.91
CA LEU A 122 2.99 7.93 -8.13
C LEU A 122 1.59 7.98 -7.51
N GLY A 123 0.78 6.93 -7.70
CA GLY A 123 -0.54 6.83 -7.06
C GLY A 123 -0.47 6.86 -5.54
N PHE A 124 0.54 6.22 -4.93
CA PHE A 124 0.75 6.27 -3.47
C PHE A 124 1.12 7.66 -3.00
N VAL A 125 2.00 8.35 -3.72
CA VAL A 125 2.36 9.75 -3.44
C VAL A 125 1.09 10.62 -3.43
N VAL A 126 0.33 10.58 -4.52
CA VAL A 126 -0.90 11.38 -4.65
C VAL A 126 -1.88 11.07 -3.52
N PHE A 127 -2.12 9.80 -3.21
CA PHE A 127 -3.02 9.41 -2.13
C PHE A 127 -2.52 9.87 -0.75
N LEU A 128 -1.24 9.69 -0.45
CA LEU A 128 -0.65 10.04 0.84
C LEU A 128 -0.73 11.55 1.11
N PHE A 129 -0.50 12.37 0.09
CA PHE A 129 -0.62 13.82 0.21
C PHE A 129 -2.07 14.26 0.32
N ALA A 130 -2.97 13.77 -0.55
CA ALA A 130 -4.38 14.11 -0.49
C ALA A 130 -5.01 13.77 0.89
N ARG A 131 -4.64 12.60 1.46
CA ARG A 131 -5.09 12.20 2.80
C ARG A 131 -4.51 13.08 3.92
N SER A 132 -3.30 13.60 3.77
CA SER A 132 -2.64 14.41 4.81
C SER A 132 -3.26 15.81 4.91
N ASP A 133 -3.70 16.36 3.78
CA ASP A 133 -4.44 17.62 3.73
C ASP A 133 -5.78 17.49 4.48
N ASP A 134 -6.51 16.40 4.26
CA ASP A 134 -7.78 16.10 4.95
C ASP A 134 -7.63 15.94 6.49
N LEU A 135 -6.46 15.48 6.95
CA LEU A 135 -6.16 15.35 8.37
C LEU A 135 -5.73 16.66 9.01
N SER A 136 -5.14 17.57 8.24
CA SER A 136 -4.64 18.87 8.73
C SER A 136 -5.73 19.95 8.72
N ALA A 137 -6.82 19.75 7.98
CA ALA A 137 -7.98 20.64 7.92
C ALA A 137 -9.00 20.42 9.05
N LYS A 138 -8.75 19.49 9.98
CA LYS A 138 -9.61 19.14 11.13
C LYS A 138 -8.95 19.53 12.44
#